data_AF-A0A820EH12-F1
#
_entry.id   AF-A0A820EH12-F1
#
_cell.length_a   1.000
_cell.length_b   1.000
_cell.length_c   1.000
_cell.angle_alpha   90.00
_cell.angle_beta   90.00
_cell.angle_gamma   90.00
#
_symmetry.space_group_name_H-M   'P 1'
#
loop_
_entity.id
_entity.type
_entity.pdbx_description
1 polymer ?
#
loop_
_entity_poly.entity_id
_entity_poly.type
_entity_poly.pdbx_seq_one_letter_code
_entity_poly.pdbx_strand_id
1 'polypeptide(L)'
;LYQRNLYGIVALCSILFLQATQIIDNPICVKTFSIIYGSEMMIETIRMCRQLDTDVIIIKLMLLILAFSSNCFIIDQREDTQNDSFLNGTYRLLGSQNVYVQLLWKYMTYRYGYYDAARRFFRLIEIFLDLMKYSGAVYTYNDTHHRLVDNILGQAKQSLIVDYDKQKPLWGKS
;
A
#
# COMPACT_ATOMS: atom_id res chain seq x y z
N LEU A 1 9.23 11.38 -3.56
CA LEU A 1 8.83 10.81 -2.24
C LEU A 1 7.46 10.16 -2.27
N TYR A 2 6.38 10.91 -2.48
CA TYR A 2 5.02 10.33 -2.49
C TYR A 2 4.85 9.26 -3.58
N GLN A 3 5.34 9.52 -4.80
CA GLN A 3 5.32 8.56 -5.92
C GLN A 3 6.18 7.31 -5.67
N ARG A 4 7.25 7.43 -4.85
CA ARG A 4 8.19 6.34 -4.48
C ARG A 4 7.60 5.39 -3.45
N ASN A 5 6.87 5.92 -2.47
CA ASN A 5 6.20 5.13 -1.42
C ASN A 5 4.77 4.73 -1.83
N LEU A 6 4.30 5.21 -2.98
CA LEU A 6 2.94 4.98 -3.48
C LEU A 6 2.63 3.49 -3.59
N TYR A 7 3.56 2.67 -4.07
CA TYR A 7 3.36 1.22 -4.21
C TYR A 7 3.13 0.54 -2.86
N GLY A 8 3.95 0.87 -1.84
CA GLY A 8 3.76 0.35 -0.48
C GLY A 8 2.47 0.85 0.15
N ILE A 9 2.11 2.12 -0.05
CA ILE A 9 0.85 2.69 0.44
C ILE A 9 -0.35 2.03 -0.24
N VAL A 10 -0.33 1.89 -1.56
CA VAL A 10 -1.41 1.25 -2.34
C VAL A 10 -1.54 -0.22 -1.96
N ALA A 11 -0.44 -0.93 -1.76
CA ALA A 11 -0.47 -2.32 -1.30
C ALA A 11 -1.10 -2.42 0.10
N LEU A 12 -0.71 -1.55 1.05
CA LEU A 12 -1.33 -1.54 2.38
C LEU A 12 -2.82 -1.21 2.31
N CYS A 13 -3.19 -0.19 1.54
CA CYS A 13 -4.59 0.17 1.31
C CYS A 13 -5.38 -0.97 0.65
N SER A 14 -4.76 -1.73 -0.24
CA SER A 14 -5.39 -2.90 -0.89
C SER A 14 -5.66 -4.01 0.12
N ILE A 15 -4.70 -4.33 1.00
CA ILE A 15 -4.89 -5.31 2.08
C ILE A 15 -5.98 -4.83 3.05
N LEU A 16 -5.95 -3.56 3.45
CA LEU A 16 -6.98 -2.96 4.29
C LEU A 16 -8.37 -3.04 3.65
N PHE A 17 -8.46 -2.76 2.35
CA PHE A 17 -9.71 -2.87 1.59
C PHE A 17 -10.20 -4.32 1.52
N LEU A 18 -9.31 -5.27 1.24
CA LEU A 18 -9.64 -6.70 1.21
C LEU A 18 -10.14 -7.20 2.58
N GLN A 19 -9.50 -6.76 3.66
CA GLN A 19 -9.92 -7.08 5.03
C GLN A 19 -11.27 -6.44 5.36
N ALA A 20 -11.47 -5.16 5.03
CA ALA A 20 -12.69 -4.43 5.34
C ALA A 20 -13.92 -4.94 4.57
N THR A 21 -13.73 -5.37 3.32
CA THR A 21 -14.79 -5.90 2.46
C THR A 21 -15.05 -7.39 2.66
N GLN A 22 -14.20 -8.10 3.42
CA GLN A 22 -14.25 -9.55 3.60
C GLN A 22 -14.24 -10.34 2.28
N ILE A 23 -13.73 -9.75 1.20
CA ILE A 23 -13.65 -10.39 -0.12
C ILE A 23 -12.81 -11.68 -0.06
N ILE A 24 -11.79 -11.70 0.80
CA ILE A 24 -10.92 -12.86 1.04
C ILE A 24 -11.63 -14.01 1.76
N ASP A 25 -12.78 -13.78 2.40
CA ASP A 25 -13.58 -14.85 3.00
C ASP A 25 -14.49 -15.53 1.96
N ASN A 26 -14.64 -14.94 0.77
CA ASN A 26 -15.37 -15.53 -0.33
C ASN A 26 -14.47 -16.52 -1.11
N PRO A 27 -14.77 -17.83 -1.09
CA PRO A 27 -13.93 -18.85 -1.73
C PRO A 27 -13.86 -18.70 -3.26
N ILE A 28 -14.90 -18.14 -3.89
CA ILE A 28 -14.91 -17.87 -5.33
C ILE A 28 -13.91 -16.77 -5.67
N CYS A 29 -13.86 -15.72 -4.84
CA CYS A 29 -12.89 -14.63 -5.01
C CYS A 29 -11.46 -15.12 -4.81
N VAL A 30 -11.21 -15.89 -3.75
CA VAL A 30 -9.88 -16.48 -3.49
C VAL A 30 -9.45 -17.39 -4.64
N LYS A 31 -10.33 -18.24 -5.15
CA LYS A 31 -10.02 -19.10 -6.31
C LYS A 31 -9.70 -18.29 -7.55
N THR A 32 -10.47 -17.23 -7.82
CA THR A 32 -10.26 -16.36 -8.99
C THR A 32 -8.93 -15.62 -8.89
N PHE A 33 -8.62 -15.03 -7.73
CA PHE A 33 -7.35 -14.35 -7.53
C PHE A 33 -6.16 -15.33 -7.54
N SER A 34 -6.33 -16.56 -7.08
CA SER A 34 -5.27 -17.58 -7.13
C SER A 34 -4.90 -17.97 -8.58
N ILE A 35 -5.83 -17.86 -9.52
CA ILE A 35 -5.56 -18.08 -10.95
C ILE A 35 -4.71 -16.93 -11.53
N ILE A 36 -4.95 -15.69 -11.07
CA ILE A 36 -4.29 -14.48 -11.60
C ILE A 36 -2.91 -14.26 -10.97
N TYR A 37 -2.81 -14.47 -9.65
CA TYR A 37 -1.64 -14.11 -8.84
C TYR A 37 -0.84 -15.32 -8.35
N GLY A 38 -1.39 -16.53 -8.48
CA GLY A 38 -0.81 -17.75 -7.91
C GLY A 38 -1.34 -18.05 -6.51
N SER A 39 -1.42 -19.34 -6.18
CA SER A 39 -1.92 -19.82 -4.89
C SER A 39 -1.02 -19.42 -3.72
N GLU A 40 0.30 -19.45 -3.89
CA GLU A 40 1.26 -19.05 -2.85
C GLU A 40 1.08 -17.59 -2.44
N MET A 41 1.01 -16.68 -3.41
CA MET A 41 0.79 -15.25 -3.13
C MET A 41 -0.57 -15.00 -2.46
N MET A 42 -1.60 -15.76 -2.83
CA MET A 42 -2.91 -15.64 -2.20
C MET A 42 -2.93 -16.14 -0.75
N ILE A 43 -2.25 -17.24 -0.45
CA ILE A 43 -2.10 -17.73 0.94
C ILE A 43 -1.44 -16.65 1.80
N GLU A 44 -0.37 -16.04 1.30
CA GLU A 44 0.36 -14.99 1.99
C GLU A 44 -0.47 -13.71 2.15
N THR A 45 -1.22 -13.34 1.12
CA THR A 45 -2.15 -12.19 1.19
C THR A 45 -3.25 -12.40 2.23
N ILE A 46 -3.83 -13.61 2.30
CA ILE A 46 -4.83 -13.96 3.32
C ILE A 46 -4.20 -13.94 4.72
N ARG A 47 -2.98 -14.46 4.87
CA ARG A 47 -2.23 -14.42 6.14
C ARG A 47 -2.04 -12.98 6.62
N MET A 48 -1.58 -12.10 5.73
CA MET A 48 -1.39 -10.67 6.03
C MET A 48 -2.71 -9.99 6.41
N CYS A 49 -3.79 -10.22 5.67
CA CYS A 49 -5.10 -9.64 5.98
C CYS A 49 -5.63 -10.07 7.37
N ARG A 50 -5.38 -11.31 7.78
CA ARG A 50 -5.81 -11.82 9.09
C ARG A 50 -4.97 -11.30 10.25
N GLN A 51 -3.72 -10.92 9.99
CA GLN A 51 -2.79 -10.42 11.01
C GLN A 51 -2.86 -8.91 11.18
N LEU A 52 -3.43 -8.19 10.21
CA LEU A 52 -3.52 -6.73 10.24
C LEU A 52 -4.46 -6.25 11.36
N ASP A 53 -3.96 -5.30 12.16
CA ASP A 53 -4.73 -4.68 13.24
C ASP A 53 -5.84 -3.80 12.66
N THR A 54 -7.04 -3.90 13.21
CA THR A 54 -8.21 -3.11 12.76
C THR A 54 -8.28 -1.75 13.42
N ASP A 55 -7.33 -1.44 14.32
CA ASP A 55 -7.28 -0.16 14.99
C ASP A 55 -6.94 0.98 14.03
N VAL A 56 -7.90 1.89 13.84
CA VAL A 56 -7.79 3.03 12.92
C VAL A 56 -6.62 3.95 13.26
N ILE A 57 -6.24 4.09 14.54
CA ILE A 57 -5.10 4.93 14.95
C ILE A 57 -3.79 4.28 14.53
N ILE A 58 -3.66 2.96 14.74
CA ILE A 58 -2.50 2.18 14.28
C ILE A 58 -2.37 2.28 12.76
N ILE A 59 -3.47 2.10 12.03
CA ILE A 59 -3.50 2.18 10.57
C ILE A 59 -3.05 3.56 10.07
N LYS A 60 -3.58 4.64 10.66
CA LYS A 60 -3.19 6.02 10.31
C LYS A 60 -1.70 6.27 10.55
N LEU A 61 -1.18 5.84 11.70
CA LEU A 61 0.24 5.98 12.03
C LEU A 61 1.12 5.15 11.08
N MET A 62 0.69 3.94 10.71
CA MET A 62 1.38 3.12 9.72
C MET A 62 1.45 3.78 8.34
N LEU A 63 0.35 4.38 7.86
CA LEU A 63 0.34 5.11 6.60
C LEU A 63 1.33 6.29 6.60
N LEU A 64 1.44 6.99 7.73
CA LEU A 64 2.43 8.07 7.90
C LEU A 64 3.87 7.51 7.93
N ILE A 65 4.12 6.43 8.67
CA ILE A 65 5.42 5.76 8.71
C ILE A 65 5.85 5.28 7.32
N LEU A 66 4.91 4.76 6.51
CA LEU A 66 5.13 4.39 5.11
C LEU A 66 5.44 5.60 4.24
N ALA A 67 4.64 6.67 4.36
CA ALA A 67 4.82 7.88 3.57
C ALA A 67 6.20 8.53 3.78
N PHE A 68 6.76 8.42 4.99
CA PHE A 68 8.10 8.90 5.33
C PHE A 68 9.20 7.82 5.29
N SER A 69 8.91 6.61 4.84
CA SER A 69 9.91 5.55 4.72
C SER A 69 10.87 5.85 3.57
N SER A 70 12.17 5.76 3.82
CA SER A 70 13.21 5.83 2.78
C SER A 70 13.42 4.48 2.07
N ASN A 71 12.90 3.37 2.62
CA ASN A 71 13.20 2.00 2.18
C ASN A 71 12.28 1.43 1.09
N CYS A 72 11.27 2.15 0.60
CA CYS A 72 10.52 1.68 -0.59
C CYS A 72 11.34 1.74 -1.89
N PHE A 73 12.61 2.19 -1.82
CA PHE A 73 13.61 2.06 -2.88
C PHE A 73 13.76 0.62 -3.41
N ILE A 74 13.46 -0.40 -2.60
CA ILE A 74 13.54 -1.82 -3.02
C ILE A 74 12.57 -2.16 -4.18
N ILE A 75 11.50 -1.37 -4.37
CA ILE A 75 10.47 -1.63 -5.39
C ILE A 75 10.80 -0.96 -6.74
N ASP A 76 11.69 0.05 -6.77
CA ASP A 76 12.03 0.78 -7.99
C ASP A 76 13.50 0.55 -8.37
N GLN A 77 13.77 -0.57 -9.06
CA GLN A 77 15.11 -0.94 -9.52
C GLN A 77 15.61 -0.10 -10.72
N ARG A 78 14.82 0.88 -11.21
CA ARG A 78 15.11 1.61 -12.45
C ARG A 78 15.69 3.02 -12.26
N GLU A 79 15.69 3.58 -11.06
CA GLU A 79 16.25 4.93 -10.84
C GLU A 79 17.76 4.87 -10.56
N ASP A 80 18.51 5.40 -11.54
CA ASP A 80 19.96 5.55 -11.53
C ASP A 80 20.40 6.43 -10.33
N THR A 81 21.14 5.84 -9.39
CA THR A 81 21.39 6.40 -8.04
C THR A 81 22.46 7.50 -8.01
N GLN A 82 23.00 7.90 -9.16
CA GLN A 82 24.19 8.74 -9.19
C GLN A 82 23.95 10.24 -8.95
N ASN A 83 22.71 10.73 -8.93
CA ASN A 83 22.41 12.17 -8.76
C ASN A 83 21.21 12.47 -7.82
N ASP A 84 20.92 11.61 -6.83
CA ASP A 84 19.78 11.85 -5.94
C ASP A 84 20.13 12.93 -4.88
N SER A 85 19.85 14.20 -5.21
CA SER A 85 19.95 15.36 -4.29
C SER A 85 19.19 15.16 -2.97
N PHE A 86 18.34 14.13 -2.89
CA PHE A 86 17.59 13.71 -1.72
C PHE A 86 18.41 12.99 -0.64
N LEU A 87 19.62 12.51 -0.93
CA LEU A 87 20.52 11.94 0.09
C LEU A 87 20.82 12.94 1.23
N ASN A 88 20.80 14.25 0.94
CA ASN A 88 20.92 15.32 1.94
C ASN A 88 19.63 15.56 2.76
N GLY A 89 18.46 15.15 2.25
CA GLY A 89 17.15 15.27 2.92
C GLY A 89 16.75 14.05 3.76
N THR A 90 17.44 12.91 3.59
CA THR A 90 17.17 11.63 4.25
C THR A 90 17.13 11.75 5.77
N TYR A 91 17.98 12.59 6.36
CA TYR A 91 18.02 12.79 7.81
C TYR A 91 16.73 13.39 8.37
N ARG A 92 16.13 14.36 7.66
CA ARG A 92 14.86 14.98 8.05
C ARG A 92 13.68 14.03 7.84
N LEU A 93 13.76 13.21 6.79
CA LEU A 93 12.74 12.21 6.49
C LEU A 93 12.72 11.10 7.55
N LEU A 94 13.89 10.54 7.87
CA LEU A 94 14.07 9.55 8.93
C LEU A 94 13.68 10.13 10.29
N GLY A 95 14.04 11.39 10.56
CA GLY A 95 13.58 12.11 11.75
C GLY A 95 12.06 12.16 11.85
N SER A 96 11.38 12.49 10.74
CA SER A 96 9.92 12.54 10.68
C SER A 96 9.29 11.15 10.85
N GLN A 97 9.83 10.13 10.19
CA GLN A 97 9.39 8.74 10.35
C GLN A 97 9.52 8.28 11.81
N ASN A 98 10.66 8.55 12.44
CA ASN A 98 10.95 8.16 13.82
C ASN A 98 9.96 8.78 14.81
N VAL A 99 9.51 10.01 14.58
CA VAL A 99 8.45 10.63 15.41
C VAL A 99 7.16 9.82 15.35
N TYR A 100 6.74 9.38 14.15
CA TYR A 100 5.53 8.57 14.02
C TYR A 100 5.69 7.16 14.58
N VAL A 101 6.87 6.55 14.45
CA VAL A 101 7.18 5.26 15.09
C VAL A 101 7.11 5.38 16.61
N GLN A 102 7.66 6.45 17.20
CA GLN A 102 7.57 6.70 18.63
C GLN A 102 6.14 6.94 19.10
N LEU A 103 5.34 7.68 18.31
CA LEU A 103 3.91 7.87 18.61
C LEU A 103 3.15 6.55 18.58
N LEU A 104 3.40 5.70 17.58
CA LEU A 104 2.82 4.37 17.48
C LEU A 104 3.20 3.52 18.69
N TRP A 105 4.48 3.50 19.06
CA TRP A 105 4.96 2.76 20.23
C TRP A 105 4.30 3.24 21.54
N LYS A 106 4.27 4.55 21.79
CA LYS A 106 3.63 5.14 22.97
C LYS A 106 2.13 4.82 23.01
N TYR A 107 1.47 4.89 21.87
CA TYR A 107 0.05 4.55 21.76
C TYR A 107 -0.20 3.07 22.08
N MET A 108 0.58 2.16 21.51
CA MET A 108 0.41 0.73 21.72
C MET A 108 0.71 0.32 23.16
N THR A 109 1.79 0.85 23.74
CA THR A 109 2.15 0.59 25.14
C THR A 109 1.09 1.11 26.11
N TYR A 110 0.55 2.30 25.85
CA TYR A 110 -0.56 2.86 26.64
C TYR A 110 -1.84 2.01 26.53
N ARG A 111 -2.19 1.55 25.33
CA ARG A 111 -3.47 0.87 25.08
C ARG A 111 -3.48 -0.62 25.44
N TYR A 112 -2.39 -1.34 25.16
CA TYR A 112 -2.34 -2.80 25.29
C TYR A 112 -1.41 -3.28 26.40
N GLY A 113 -0.67 -2.38 27.04
CA GLY A 113 0.40 -2.74 27.97
C GLY A 113 1.66 -3.22 27.24
N TYR A 114 2.77 -3.28 27.97
CA TYR A 114 4.11 -3.44 27.37
C TYR A 114 4.27 -4.73 26.54
N TYR A 115 3.86 -5.88 27.09
CA TYR A 115 4.07 -7.18 26.45
C TYR A 115 3.25 -7.33 25.16
N ASP A 116 1.96 -7.04 25.20
CA ASP A 116 1.10 -7.13 24.02
C ASP A 116 1.43 -6.05 22.99
N ALA A 117 1.85 -4.85 23.43
CA ALA A 117 2.35 -3.82 22.53
C ALA A 117 3.59 -4.29 21.76
N ALA A 118 4.58 -4.88 22.44
CA ALA A 118 5.77 -5.43 21.79
C ALA A 118 5.41 -6.52 20.77
N ARG A 119 4.53 -7.46 21.16
CA ARG A 119 4.08 -8.55 20.29
C ARG A 119 3.33 -8.04 19.06
N ARG A 120 2.45 -7.06 19.21
CA ARG A 120 1.71 -6.45 18.09
C ARG A 120 2.63 -5.63 17.20
N PHE A 121 3.54 -4.85 17.79
CA PHE A 121 4.48 -4.02 17.05
C PHE A 121 5.40 -4.85 16.16
N PHE A 122 5.91 -5.97 16.67
CA PHE A 122 6.70 -6.92 15.88
C PHE A 122 5.91 -7.47 14.69
N ARG A 123 4.65 -7.87 14.88
CA ARG A 123 3.79 -8.33 13.78
C ARG A 123 3.54 -7.25 12.74
N LEU A 124 3.37 -5.99 13.14
CA LEU A 124 3.20 -4.89 12.19
C LEU A 124 4.45 -4.70 11.32
N ILE A 125 5.65 -4.88 11.90
CA ILE A 125 6.90 -4.85 11.15
C ILE A 125 6.99 -6.03 10.18
N GLU A 126 6.64 -7.24 10.60
CA GLU A 126 6.60 -8.42 9.71
C GLU A 126 5.67 -8.19 8.52
N ILE A 127 4.44 -7.75 8.76
CA ILE A 127 3.46 -7.45 7.71
C ILE A 127 4.03 -6.40 6.74
N PHE A 128 4.72 -5.39 7.25
CA PHE A 128 5.32 -4.34 6.43
C PHE A 128 6.42 -4.89 5.51
N LEU A 129 7.30 -5.75 6.03
CA LEU A 129 8.37 -6.38 5.26
C LEU A 129 7.81 -7.33 4.20
N ASP A 130 6.83 -8.16 4.58
CA ASP A 130 6.13 -9.06 3.65
C ASP A 130 5.46 -8.25 2.53
N LEU A 131 4.77 -7.17 2.88
CA LEU A 131 4.12 -6.28 1.92
C LEU A 131 5.10 -5.70 0.91
N MET A 132 6.28 -5.24 1.34
CA MET A 132 7.31 -4.75 0.42
C MET A 132 7.84 -5.86 -0.50
N LYS A 133 8.05 -7.06 0.03
CA LYS A 133 8.53 -8.22 -0.73
C LYS A 133 7.51 -8.63 -1.81
N TYR A 134 6.25 -8.82 -1.44
CA TYR A 134 5.21 -9.29 -2.36
C TYR A 134 4.78 -8.21 -3.36
N SER A 135 4.71 -6.94 -2.96
CA SER A 135 4.44 -5.85 -3.91
C SER A 135 5.53 -5.73 -4.97
N GLY A 136 6.81 -5.86 -4.61
CA GLY A 136 7.91 -5.93 -5.56
C GLY A 136 7.78 -7.12 -6.53
N ALA A 137 7.40 -8.30 -6.01
CA ALA A 137 7.22 -9.49 -6.84
C ALA A 137 6.07 -9.34 -7.86
N VAL A 138 4.92 -8.82 -7.43
CA VAL A 138 3.76 -8.56 -8.33
C VAL A 138 4.13 -7.57 -9.41
N TYR A 139 4.79 -6.47 -9.03
CA TYR A 139 5.17 -5.42 -9.97
C TYR A 139 6.26 -5.86 -10.95
N THR A 140 7.15 -6.75 -10.54
CA THR A 140 8.27 -7.16 -11.41
C THR A 140 7.92 -8.34 -12.33
N TYR A 141 7.05 -9.25 -11.88
CA TYR A 141 6.90 -10.56 -12.53
C TYR A 141 5.47 -10.92 -12.95
N ASN A 142 4.44 -10.11 -12.63
CA ASN A 142 3.07 -10.45 -12.99
C ASN A 142 2.57 -9.68 -14.23
N ASP A 143 2.87 -10.21 -15.42
CA ASP A 143 2.40 -9.67 -16.70
C ASP A 143 0.87 -9.57 -16.79
N THR A 144 0.15 -10.53 -16.19
CA THR A 144 -1.31 -10.55 -16.18
C THR A 144 -1.86 -9.37 -15.38
N HIS A 145 -1.23 -9.05 -14.25
CA HIS A 145 -1.57 -7.87 -13.46
C HIS A 145 -1.34 -6.58 -14.24
N HIS A 146 -0.21 -6.46 -14.94
CA HIS A 146 0.08 -5.29 -15.77
C HIS A 146 -0.97 -5.09 -16.86
N ARG A 147 -1.32 -6.15 -17.59
CA ARG A 147 -2.36 -6.10 -18.63
C ARG A 147 -3.73 -5.74 -18.06
N LEU A 148 -4.09 -6.24 -16.88
CA LEU A 148 -5.35 -5.88 -16.23
C LEU A 148 -5.38 -4.41 -15.85
N VAL A 149 -4.32 -3.89 -15.24
CA VAL A 149 -4.19 -2.48 -14.85
C VAL A 149 -4.25 -1.58 -16.08
N ASP A 150 -3.50 -1.91 -17.14
CA ASP A 150 -3.49 -1.14 -18.39
C ASP A 150 -4.85 -1.13 -19.08
N ASN A 151 -5.57 -2.26 -19.10
CA ASN A 151 -6.92 -2.34 -19.65
C ASN A 151 -7.91 -1.49 -18.84
N ILE A 152 -7.86 -1.53 -17.51
CA ILE A 152 -8.71 -0.69 -16.64
C ILE A 152 -8.41 0.78 -16.87
N LEU A 153 -7.13 1.16 -16.95
CA LEU A 153 -6.72 2.53 -17.24
C LEU A 153 -7.19 2.99 -18.63
N GLY A 154 -7.12 2.11 -19.63
CA GLY A 154 -7.63 2.37 -20.98
C GLY A 154 -9.14 2.63 -20.97
N GLN A 155 -9.91 1.77 -20.29
CA GLN A 155 -11.36 1.91 -20.16
C GLN A 155 -11.75 3.17 -19.38
N ALA A 156 -11.06 3.47 -18.28
CA ALA A 156 -11.31 4.68 -17.49
C ALA A 156 -10.99 5.96 -18.28
N LYS A 157 -9.91 5.96 -19.08
CA LYS A 157 -9.61 7.09 -19.98
C LYS A 157 -10.69 7.26 -21.04
N GLN A 158 -11.17 6.17 -21.62
CA GLN A 158 -12.25 6.22 -22.62
C GLN A 158 -13.57 6.72 -22.02
N SER A 159 -13.94 6.30 -20.82
CA SER A 159 -15.17 6.79 -20.16
C SER A 159 -15.09 8.27 -19.81
N LEU A 160 -13.90 8.78 -19.46
CA LEU A 160 -13.67 10.21 -19.20
C LEU A 160 -13.71 11.07 -20.47
N ILE A 161 -13.33 10.52 -21.64
CA ILE A 161 -13.40 11.23 -22.92
C ILE A 161 -14.85 11.38 -23.40
N VAL A 162 -15.74 10.42 -23.08
CA VAL A 162 -17.17 10.48 -23.44
C VAL A 162 -17.93 11.60 -22.71
N ASP A 163 -17.40 12.12 -21.59
CA ASP A 163 -18.02 13.23 -20.85
C ASP A 163 -17.64 14.63 -21.35
N TYR A 164 -16.60 14.77 -22.18
CA TYR A 164 -16.23 16.08 -22.75
C TYR A 164 -17.25 16.56 -23.81
N ASP A 165 -17.84 15.66 -24.59
CA ASP A 165 -18.86 15.99 -25.60
C ASP A 165 -20.26 16.25 -25.00
N LYS A 166 -20.44 16.00 -23.70
CA LYS A 166 -21.70 16.27 -22.98
C LYS A 166 -21.65 17.46 -22.02
N GLN A 167 -20.49 18.09 -21.84
CA GLN A 167 -20.38 19.32 -21.05
C GLN A 167 -20.89 20.52 -21.85
N LYS A 168 -22.20 20.76 -21.81
CA LYS A 168 -22.69 22.15 -21.88
C LYS A 168 -22.09 22.89 -20.69
N PRO A 169 -21.36 24.00 -20.88
CA PRO A 169 -20.95 24.82 -19.75
C PRO A 169 -22.18 25.23 -18.93
N LEU A 170 -22.11 25.03 -17.61
CA LEU A 170 -23.17 25.37 -16.65
C LEU A 170 -23.46 26.87 -16.56
N TRP A 171 -22.62 27.71 -17.18
CA TRP A 171 -22.82 29.14 -17.31
C TRP A 171 -23.35 29.41 -18.71
N GLY A 172 -24.66 29.69 -18.78
CA GLY A 172 -25.44 29.78 -20.00
C GLY A 172 -24.87 30.71 -21.07
N LYS A 173 -25.32 30.46 -22.30
CA LYS A 173 -25.04 31.26 -23.49
C LYS A 173 -25.30 32.75 -23.22
N SER A 174 -24.31 33.60 -23.55
CA SER A 174 -24.51 35.03 -23.82
C SER A 174 -25.23 35.23 -25.15
#